data_AF-A0A9E0Z6J5-F1
#
_entry.id   AF-A0A9E0Z6J5-F1
#
_cell.length_a   1.000
_cell.length_b   1.000
_cell.length_c   1.000
_cell.angle_alpha   90.00
_cell.angle_beta   90.00
_cell.angle_gamma   90.00
#
_symmetry.space_group_name_H-M   'P 1'
#
loop_
_entity.id
_entity.type
_entity.pdbx_description
1 polymer ?
#
loop_
_entity_poly.entity_id
_entity_poly.type
_entity_poly.pdbx_seq_one_letter_code
_entity_poly.pdbx_strand_id
1 'polypeptide(L)'
;MIKTEKGLLEIKGDLHETLADYKVITVELRKMLEETIGKERAEEEMQEAMQLSRMSKDEIDKYLEKKMEMKIERKVEQIVEGIRKIMADRK
;
A
#
# COMPACT_ATOMS: atom_id res chain seq x y z
N MET A 1 -1.72 22.98 7.25
CA MET A 1 -0.36 22.42 7.29
C MET A 1 -0.37 20.96 7.71
N ILE A 2 0.01 20.08 6.78
CA ILE A 2 0.28 18.66 7.02
C ILE A 2 1.80 18.46 6.99
N LYS A 3 2.41 18.00 8.09
CA LYS A 3 3.85 17.67 8.15
C LYS A 3 4.02 16.21 8.54
N THR A 4 4.92 15.52 7.84
CA THR A 4 5.37 14.17 8.20
C THR A 4 6.85 14.16 8.52
N GLU A 5 7.24 13.58 9.65
CA GLU A 5 8.64 13.43 10.04
C GLU A 5 8.83 12.14 10.82
N LYS A 6 9.73 11.26 10.38
CA LYS A 6 10.05 9.96 11.04
C LYS A 6 8.80 9.10 11.38
N GLY A 7 7.78 9.15 10.53
CA GLY A 7 6.52 8.40 10.73
C GLY A 7 5.52 9.07 11.68
N LEU A 8 5.80 10.27 12.17
CA LEU A 8 4.84 11.10 12.90
C LEU A 8 4.12 12.04 11.94
N LEU A 9 2.80 12.16 12.12
CA LEU A 9 1.94 13.06 11.37
C LEU A 9 1.44 14.18 12.28
N GLU A 10 1.67 15.41 11.85
CA GLU A 10 1.14 16.60 12.50
C GLU A 10 0.21 17.35 11.54
N ILE A 11 -1.02 17.62 11.99
CA ILE A 11 -2.02 18.39 11.26
C ILE A 11 -2.35 19.65 12.06
N LYS A 12 -2.06 20.81 11.48
CA LYS A 12 -2.34 22.14 12.04
C LYS A 12 -2.97 23.02 10.97
N GLY A 13 -3.91 23.86 11.35
CA GLY A 13 -4.60 24.80 10.45
C GLY A 13 -6.10 24.63 10.51
N ASP A 14 -6.82 25.46 9.76
CA ASP A 14 -8.27 25.33 9.67
C ASP A 14 -8.68 24.19 8.71
N LEU A 15 -9.98 23.89 8.70
CA LEU A 15 -10.55 22.82 7.87
C LEU A 15 -10.25 23.00 6.39
N HIS A 16 -10.37 24.22 5.87
CA HIS A 16 -10.22 24.50 4.45
C HIS A 16 -8.75 24.42 4.02
N GLU A 17 -7.84 24.95 4.82
CA GLU A 17 -6.40 24.81 4.61
C GLU A 17 -5.98 23.34 4.62
N THR A 18 -6.47 22.57 5.60
CA THR A 18 -6.13 21.14 5.73
C THR A 18 -6.65 20.32 4.53
N LEU A 19 -7.87 20.61 4.06
CA LEU A 19 -8.42 19.97 2.87
C LEU A 19 -7.68 20.37 1.59
N ALA A 20 -7.16 21.60 1.49
CA ALA A 20 -6.34 22.03 0.38
C ALA A 20 -5.00 21.28 0.36
N ASP A 21 -4.32 21.22 1.51
CA ASP A 21 -3.06 20.48 1.69
C ASP A 21 -3.24 19.00 1.32
N TYR A 22 -4.31 18.37 1.83
CA TYR A 22 -4.63 16.97 1.54
C TYR A 22 -4.73 16.73 0.02
N LYS A 23 -5.47 17.58 -0.71
CA LYS A 23 -5.63 17.45 -2.16
C LYS A 23 -4.30 17.53 -2.90
N VAL A 24 -3.43 18.48 -2.53
CA VAL A 24 -2.11 18.64 -3.15
C VAL A 24 -1.27 17.38 -2.91
N ILE A 25 -1.24 16.88 -1.68
CA ILE A 25 -0.51 15.66 -1.32
C ILE A 25 -1.02 14.45 -2.12
N THR A 26 -2.34 14.26 -2.20
CA THR A 26 -2.94 13.13 -2.94
C THR A 26 -2.60 13.18 -4.43
N VAL A 27 -2.56 14.36 -5.04
CA VAL A 27 -2.21 14.54 -6.46
C VAL A 27 -0.74 14.18 -6.72
N GLU A 28 0.18 14.71 -5.91
CA GLU A 28 1.61 14.44 -6.09
C GLU A 28 1.97 12.99 -5.75
N LEU A 29 1.32 12.40 -4.74
CA LEU A 29 1.48 10.99 -4.40
C LEU A 29 1.06 10.08 -5.56
N ARG A 30 -0.10 10.36 -6.18
CA ARG A 30 -0.57 9.61 -7.35
C ARG A 30 0.45 9.69 -8.50
N LYS A 31 0.95 10.87 -8.84
CA LYS A 31 1.96 11.03 -9.90
C LYS A 31 3.20 10.18 -9.62
N MET A 32 3.74 10.25 -8.40
CA MET A 32 4.89 9.45 -7.99
C MET A 32 4.63 7.94 -8.12
N LEU A 33 3.45 7.47 -7.70
CA LEU A 33 3.06 6.07 -7.86
C LEU A 33 2.93 5.69 -9.34
N GLU A 34 2.27 6.50 -10.16
CA GLU A 34 2.11 6.24 -11.60
C GLU A 34 3.48 6.12 -12.31
N GLU A 35 4.44 6.97 -11.95
CA GLU A 35 5.82 6.93 -12.45
C GLU A 35 6.60 5.70 -11.98
N THR A 36 6.35 5.23 -10.75
CA THR A 36 7.13 4.16 -10.11
C THR A 36 6.61 2.76 -10.43
N ILE A 37 5.30 2.57 -10.37
CA ILE A 37 4.65 1.25 -10.45
C ILE A 37 3.65 1.13 -11.61
N GLY A 38 3.53 2.17 -12.43
CA GLY A 38 2.60 2.23 -13.56
C GLY A 38 1.19 2.63 -13.13
N LYS A 39 0.43 3.14 -14.10
CA LYS A 39 -0.87 3.77 -13.86
C LYS A 39 -1.91 2.87 -13.21
N GLU A 40 -2.04 1.64 -13.69
CA GLU A 40 -3.05 0.68 -13.19
C GLU A 40 -2.81 0.33 -11.73
N ARG A 41 -1.56 -0.05 -11.38
CA ARG A 41 -1.20 -0.38 -10.00
C ARG A 41 -1.24 0.83 -9.07
N ALA A 42 -0.90 2.01 -9.58
CA ALA A 42 -1.04 3.24 -8.81
C ALA A 42 -2.50 3.52 -8.42
N GLU A 43 -3.45 3.30 -9.34
CA GLU A 43 -4.88 3.42 -9.05
C GLU A 43 -5.33 2.42 -7.98
N GLU A 44 -4.89 1.16 -8.06
CA GLU A 44 -5.19 0.13 -7.06
C GLU A 44 -4.70 0.53 -5.66
N GLU A 45 -3.43 0.97 -5.54
CA GLU A 45 -2.85 1.39 -4.25
C GLU A 45 -3.57 2.63 -3.68
N MET A 46 -3.97 3.59 -4.54
CA MET A 46 -4.74 4.76 -4.10
C MET A 46 -6.15 4.39 -3.62
N GLN A 47 -6.82 3.47 -4.30
CA GLN A 47 -8.13 2.98 -3.88
C GLN A 47 -8.05 2.21 -2.56
N GLU A 48 -7.03 1.37 -2.38
CA GLU A 48 -6.80 0.66 -1.13
C GLU A 48 -6.57 1.65 0.03
N ALA A 49 -5.72 2.66 -0.17
CA ALA A 49 -5.49 3.69 0.84
C ALA A 49 -6.80 4.40 1.27
N MET A 50 -7.69 4.71 0.31
CA MET A 50 -9.00 5.29 0.59
C MET A 50 -9.96 4.35 1.33
N GLN A 51 -9.86 3.03 1.10
CA GLN A 51 -10.65 2.05 1.84
C GLN A 51 -10.13 1.95 3.28
N LEU A 52 -8.81 1.84 3.46
CA LEU A 52 -8.18 1.77 4.76
C LEU A 52 -8.45 3.02 5.60
N SER A 53 -8.54 4.21 4.98
CA SER A 53 -8.84 5.45 5.70
C SER A 53 -10.23 5.49 6.34
N ARG A 54 -11.12 4.53 6.02
CA ARG A 54 -12.47 4.39 6.60
C ARG A 54 -12.54 3.38 7.75
N MET A 55 -11.44 2.68 8.00
CA MET A 55 -11.35 1.62 9.00
C MET A 55 -10.76 2.18 10.30
N SER A 56 -11.08 1.53 11.41
CA SER A 56 -10.39 1.78 12.68
C SER A 56 -8.94 1.27 12.62
N LYS A 57 -8.10 1.73 13.54
CA LYS A 57 -6.69 1.32 13.60
C LYS A 57 -6.54 -0.20 13.73
N ASP A 58 -7.31 -0.83 14.61
CA ASP A 58 -7.27 -2.29 14.83
C ASP A 58 -7.68 -3.07 13.57
N GLU A 59 -8.62 -2.52 12.79
CA GLU A 59 -9.04 -3.13 11.52
C GLU A 59 -7.95 -2.98 10.44
N ILE A 60 -7.27 -1.83 10.40
CA ILE A 60 -6.11 -1.62 9.51
C ILE A 60 -5.00 -2.60 9.85
N ASP A 61 -4.64 -2.74 11.14
CA ASP A 61 -3.56 -3.63 11.58
C ASP A 61 -3.86 -5.09 11.18
N LYS A 62 -5.09 -5.56 11.42
CA LYS A 62 -5.55 -6.90 10.99
C LYS A 62 -5.53 -7.08 9.47
N TYR A 63 -5.94 -6.05 8.72
CA TYR A 63 -5.93 -6.11 7.26
C TYR A 63 -4.51 -6.24 6.72
N LEU A 64 -3.57 -5.45 7.25
CA LEU A 64 -2.17 -5.48 6.84
C LEU A 64 -1.49 -6.80 7.19
N GLU A 65 -1.75 -7.34 8.39
CA GLU A 65 -1.27 -8.65 8.82
C GLU A 65 -1.72 -9.74 7.85
N LYS A 66 -3.03 -9.83 7.57
CA LYS A 66 -3.60 -10.81 6.63
C LYS A 66 -3.05 -10.65 5.21
N LYS A 67 -2.89 -9.41 4.72
CA LYS A 67 -2.32 -9.13 3.39
C LYS A 67 -0.87 -9.61 3.31
N MET A 68 -0.12 -9.52 4.42
CA MET A 68 1.26 -10.01 4.49
C MET A 68 1.32 -11.53 4.52
N GLU A 69 0.47 -12.19 5.31
CA GLU A 69 0.35 -13.65 5.35
C GLU A 69 0.06 -14.22 3.96
N MET A 70 -0.95 -13.69 3.26
CA MET A 70 -1.29 -14.14 1.90
C MET A 70 -0.14 -13.97 0.90
N LYS A 71 0.66 -12.89 1.02
CA LYS A 71 1.84 -12.68 0.17
C LYS A 71 2.94 -13.70 0.47
N ILE A 72 3.12 -14.06 1.75
CA ILE A 72 4.10 -15.08 2.16
C ILE A 72 3.67 -16.44 1.63
N GLU A 73 2.41 -16.84 1.83
CA GLU A 73 1.86 -18.12 1.35
C GLU A 73 2.05 -18.28 -0.15
N ARG A 74 1.66 -17.29 -0.96
CA ARG A 74 1.85 -17.33 -2.42
C ARG A 74 3.31 -17.48 -2.83
N LYS A 75 4.24 -16.80 -2.15
CA LYS A 75 5.67 -16.95 -2.42
C LYS A 75 6.17 -18.35 -2.07
N VAL A 76 5.72 -18.92 -0.94
CA VAL A 76 6.06 -20.29 -0.55
C VAL A 76 5.57 -21.29 -1.60
N GLU A 77 4.33 -21.15 -2.07
CA GLU A 77 3.77 -22.00 -3.13
C GLU A 77 4.59 -21.94 -4.42
N GLN A 78 4.96 -20.73 -4.87
CA GLN A 78 5.80 -20.54 -6.06
C GLN A 78 7.17 -21.20 -5.92
N ILE A 79 7.78 -21.11 -4.73
CA ILE A 79 9.07 -21.76 -4.44
C ILE A 79 8.91 -23.29 -4.51
N VAL A 80 7.87 -23.84 -3.86
CA VAL A 80 7.60 -25.28 -3.86
C VAL A 80 7.37 -25.80 -5.28
N GLU A 81 6.61 -25.08 -6.09
CA GLU A 81 6.37 -25.44 -7.49
C GLU A 81 7.66 -25.38 -8.34
N GLY A 82 8.49 -24.36 -8.13
CA GLY A 82 9.81 -24.26 -8.75
C GLY A 82 10.72 -25.44 -8.42
N ILE A 83 10.78 -25.84 -7.14
CA ILE A 83 11.55 -27.01 -6.70
C ILE A 83 11.01 -28.29 -7.35
N ARG A 84 9.69 -28.46 -7.43
CA ARG A 84 9.07 -29.62 -8.10
C ARG A 84 9.45 -29.72 -9.58
N LYS A 85 9.46 -28.60 -10.31
CA LYS A 85 9.88 -28.55 -11.72
C LYS A 85 11.35 -28.95 -11.88
N ILE A 86 12.25 -28.39 -11.08
CA ILE A 86 13.68 -28.75 -11.09
C ILE A 86 13.92 -30.23 -10.79
N MET A 87 13.17 -30.81 -9.83
CA MET A 87 13.28 -32.24 -9.52
C MET A 87 12.73 -33.13 -10.63
N ALA A 88 11.72 -32.69 -11.37
CA ALA A 88 11.17 -33.41 -12.52
C ALA A 88 12.14 -33.41 -13.70
N ASP A 89 12.82 -32.28 -13.97
CA ASP A 89 13.77 -32.13 -15.08
C ASP A 89 15.11 -32.87 -14.85
N ARG A 90 15.37 -33.36 -13.63
CA ARG A 90 16.56 -34.14 -13.27
C ARG A 90 16.38 -35.66 -13.36
N LYS A 91 15.19 -36.16 -13.72
CA LYS A 91 14.91 -37.58 -13.96
C LYS A 91 14.95 -37.90 -15.45
#